data_AF-A0A534LEM5-F1
#
_entry.id   AF-A0A534LEM5-F1
#
_cell.length_a   1.000
_cell.length_b   1.000
_cell.length_c   1.000
_cell.angle_alpha   90.00
_cell.angle_beta   90.00
_cell.angle_gamma   90.00
#
_symmetry.space_group_name_H-M   'P 1'
#
loop_
_entity.id
_entity.type
_entity.pdbx_description
1 polymer ?
#
loop_
_entity_poly.entity_id
_entity_poly.type
_entity_poly.pdbx_seq_one_letter_code
_entity_poly.pdbx_strand_id
1 'polypeptide(L)'
;MSKPKETLNPFEIARTQIDRAGKKLNLDAGMLEILKNPRRELTVHFPVKMDDGTVKVFTGYRVQYNDAVGPFKGGIRYHWNVSLDEVRALSCWMTWKCAVMGIPYGGAKGGVICNPKEMSKDELEHMTRRYASEISIIIGPEKDIPAPDVYTDGQTMAWIMDTISMAKGFAVPGVVTGKPLAIGGSLGRDEATSRGLMYAVREAAKKTKLSLKGATVAVQGFGNVGMHFARLMHDEQGS
;
A
#
# COMPACT_ATOMS: atom_id res chain seq x y z
N MET A 1 -6.86 -7.35 -37.19
CA MET A 1 -6.71 -6.39 -36.08
C MET A 1 -5.36 -6.69 -35.41
N SER A 2 -4.44 -5.72 -35.37
CA SER A 2 -3.17 -5.89 -34.67
C SER A 2 -3.43 -6.16 -33.19
N LYS A 3 -2.70 -7.10 -32.59
CA LYS A 3 -2.74 -7.28 -31.14
C LYS A 3 -2.41 -5.91 -30.49
N PRO A 4 -3.21 -5.41 -29.55
CA PRO A 4 -2.89 -4.17 -28.86
C PRO A 4 -1.50 -4.32 -28.24
N LYS A 5 -0.65 -3.31 -28.45
CA LYS A 5 0.72 -3.27 -27.95
C LYS A 5 0.68 -3.42 -26.42
N GLU A 6 1.32 -4.45 -25.87
CA GLU A 6 1.34 -4.65 -24.42
C GLU A 6 1.99 -3.42 -23.75
N THR A 7 1.25 -2.81 -22.82
CA THR A 7 1.75 -1.72 -21.99
C THR A 7 2.23 -2.28 -20.67
N LEU A 8 3.46 -1.95 -20.29
CA LEU A 8 4.01 -2.24 -18.97
C LEU A 8 3.68 -1.14 -17.95
N ASN A 9 2.93 -0.10 -18.36
CA ASN A 9 2.51 0.96 -17.46
C ASN A 9 1.43 0.42 -16.48
N PRO A 10 1.68 0.42 -15.16
CA PRO A 10 0.75 -0.15 -14.19
C PRO A 10 -0.62 0.54 -14.19
N PHE A 11 -0.68 1.84 -14.46
CA PHE A 11 -1.93 2.60 -14.40
C PHE A 11 -2.83 2.30 -15.59
N GLU A 12 -2.25 2.20 -16.79
CA GLU A 12 -3.01 1.78 -17.98
C GLU A 12 -3.55 0.34 -17.86
N ILE A 13 -2.79 -0.55 -17.19
CA ILE A 13 -3.27 -1.89 -16.84
C ILE A 13 -4.49 -1.79 -15.91
N ALA A 14 -4.42 -0.98 -14.85
CA ALA A 14 -5.53 -0.78 -13.92
C ALA A 14 -6.77 -0.20 -14.61
N ARG A 15 -6.61 0.80 -15.49
CA ARG A 15 -7.72 1.37 -16.28
C ARG A 15 -8.37 0.35 -17.20
N THR A 16 -7.56 -0.50 -17.85
CA THR A 16 -8.08 -1.60 -18.69
C THR A 16 -8.90 -2.60 -17.88
N GLN A 17 -8.51 -2.89 -16.63
CA GLN A 17 -9.28 -3.74 -15.73
C GLN A 17 -10.62 -3.10 -15.36
N ILE A 18 -10.63 -1.79 -15.08
CA ILE A 18 -11.85 -1.02 -14.81
C ILE A 18 -12.78 -1.03 -16.03
N ASP A 19 -12.25 -0.80 -17.24
CA ASP A 19 -13.05 -0.86 -18.48
C ASP A 19 -13.72 -2.23 -18.66
N ARG A 20 -13.01 -3.32 -18.37
CA ARG A 20 -13.56 -4.69 -18.45
C ARG A 20 -14.65 -4.92 -17.41
N ALA A 21 -14.44 -4.46 -16.17
CA ALA A 21 -15.44 -4.59 -15.11
C ALA A 21 -16.67 -3.72 -15.39
N GLY A 22 -16.48 -2.47 -15.80
CA GLY A 22 -17.55 -1.53 -16.13
C GLY A 22 -18.44 -2.03 -17.27
N LYS A 23 -17.85 -2.63 -18.31
CA LYS A 23 -18.62 -3.29 -19.38
C LYS A 23 -19.48 -4.44 -18.88
N LYS A 24 -18.98 -5.26 -17.95
CA LYS A 24 -19.76 -6.37 -17.36
C LYS A 24 -20.90 -5.89 -16.47
N LEU A 25 -20.72 -4.73 -15.85
CA LEU A 25 -21.71 -4.12 -14.96
C LEU A 25 -22.65 -3.14 -15.68
N ASN A 26 -22.48 -2.93 -16.99
CA ASN A 26 -23.21 -1.94 -17.79
C ASN A 26 -23.20 -0.54 -17.13
N LEU A 27 -22.03 -0.12 -16.61
CA LEU A 27 -21.88 1.22 -16.02
C LEU A 27 -22.04 2.31 -17.09
N ASP A 28 -22.64 3.43 -16.70
CA ASP A 28 -22.67 4.60 -17.56
C ASP A 28 -21.26 5.16 -17.80
N ALA A 29 -21.09 5.85 -18.92
CA ALA A 29 -19.79 6.37 -19.33
C ALA A 29 -19.22 7.40 -18.33
N GLY A 30 -20.08 8.19 -17.69
CA GLY A 30 -19.67 9.19 -16.71
C GLY A 30 -19.09 8.55 -15.45
N MET A 31 -19.79 7.55 -14.90
CA MET A 31 -19.30 6.75 -13.79
C MET A 31 -18.00 6.03 -14.14
N LEU A 32 -17.90 5.47 -15.34
CA LEU A 32 -16.67 4.79 -15.76
C LEU A 32 -15.48 5.75 -15.78
N GLU A 33 -15.65 6.98 -16.25
CA GLU A 33 -14.60 7.99 -16.23
C GLU A 33 -14.23 8.43 -14.81
N ILE A 34 -15.20 8.55 -13.90
CA ILE A 34 -14.93 8.80 -12.47
C ILE A 34 -14.08 7.67 -11.89
N LEU A 35 -14.45 6.41 -12.15
CA LEU A 35 -13.75 5.24 -11.60
C LEU A 35 -12.37 5.01 -12.21
N LYS A 36 -12.06 5.61 -13.38
CA LYS A 36 -10.77 5.50 -14.05
C LYS A 36 -9.74 6.51 -13.58
N ASN A 37 -10.16 7.57 -12.89
CA ASN A 37 -9.28 8.67 -12.49
C ASN A 37 -9.20 8.78 -10.96
N PRO A 38 -8.01 9.05 -10.40
CA PRO A 38 -7.90 9.34 -8.99
C PRO A 38 -8.54 10.69 -8.66
N ARG A 39 -9.18 10.78 -7.49
CA ARG A 39 -9.78 12.01 -6.98
C ARG A 39 -8.74 13.09 -6.70
N ARG A 40 -7.57 12.71 -6.18
CA ARG A 40 -6.50 13.66 -5.83
C ARG A 40 -5.12 13.02 -5.92
N GLU A 41 -4.17 13.80 -6.40
CA GLU A 41 -2.76 13.45 -6.44
C GLU A 41 -1.95 14.58 -5.80
N LEU A 42 -1.11 14.24 -4.84
CA LEU A 42 -0.17 15.17 -4.21
C LEU A 42 1.25 14.71 -4.50
N THR A 43 2.02 15.53 -5.20
CA THR A 43 3.47 15.39 -5.36
C THR A 43 4.15 16.43 -4.49
N VAL A 44 5.14 16.00 -3.72
CA VAL A 44 5.90 16.87 -2.81
C VAL A 44 7.38 16.71 -3.08
N HIS A 45 8.11 17.82 -3.06
CA HIS A 45 9.56 17.85 -3.16
C HIS A 45 10.09 18.44 -1.86
N PHE A 46 10.90 17.68 -1.13
CA PHE A 46 11.30 18.08 0.21
C PHE A 46 12.79 17.85 0.47
N PRO A 47 13.48 18.83 1.07
CA PRO A 47 14.89 18.73 1.39
C PRO A 47 15.09 17.91 2.68
N VAL A 48 16.14 17.08 2.69
CA VAL A 48 16.61 16.32 3.84
C VAL A 48 18.11 16.53 3.96
N LYS A 49 18.59 16.83 5.17
CA LYS A 49 20.02 16.89 5.45
C LYS A 49 20.53 15.46 5.64
N MET A 50 21.54 15.10 4.85
CA MET A 50 22.19 13.79 4.85
C MET A 50 23.30 13.74 5.91
N ASP A 51 23.80 12.55 6.22
CA ASP A 51 24.82 12.37 7.27
C ASP A 51 26.15 13.04 6.94
N ASP A 52 26.49 13.14 5.65
CA ASP A 52 27.66 13.87 5.14
C ASP A 52 27.52 15.40 5.20
N GLY A 53 26.37 15.89 5.69
CA GLY A 53 26.05 17.31 5.82
C GLY A 53 25.47 17.94 4.56
N THR A 54 25.40 17.23 3.43
CA THR A 54 24.76 17.70 2.21
C THR A 54 23.23 17.74 2.36
N VAL A 55 22.56 18.45 1.46
CA VAL A 55 21.09 18.46 1.38
C VAL A 55 20.66 17.75 0.10
N LYS A 56 19.82 16.73 0.25
CA LYS A 56 19.19 16.01 -0.86
C LYS A 56 17.70 16.32 -0.91
N VAL A 57 17.19 16.63 -2.10
CA VAL A 57 15.75 16.81 -2.32
C VAL A 57 15.15 15.50 -2.79
N PHE A 58 14.17 15.00 -2.05
CA PHE A 58 13.44 13.79 -2.39
C PHE A 58 12.09 14.14 -3.03
N THR A 59 11.61 13.27 -3.91
CA THR A 59 10.27 13.35 -4.48
C THR A 59 9.38 12.32 -3.81
N GLY A 60 8.26 12.78 -3.24
CA GLY A 60 7.23 11.96 -2.63
C GLY A 60 5.88 12.13 -3.31
N TYR A 61 5.06 11.09 -3.24
CA TYR A 61 3.70 11.05 -3.78
C TYR A 61 2.72 10.61 -2.71
N ARG A 62 1.50 11.15 -2.74
CA ARG A 62 0.33 10.58 -2.07
C ARG A 62 -0.88 10.73 -2.98
N VAL A 63 -1.37 9.61 -3.51
CA VAL A 63 -2.54 9.53 -4.39
C VAL A 63 -3.72 9.00 -3.60
N GLN A 64 -4.84 9.72 -3.66
CA GLN A 64 -6.13 9.42 -3.06
C GLN A 64 -7.11 9.13 -4.19
N TYR A 65 -7.43 7.86 -4.41
CA TYR A 65 -8.10 7.40 -5.61
C TYR A 65 -9.61 7.62 -5.57
N ASN A 66 -10.29 7.04 -4.59
CA ASN A 66 -11.74 7.16 -4.42
C ASN A 66 -12.10 7.00 -2.94
N ASP A 67 -13.02 7.83 -2.43
CA ASP A 67 -13.50 7.92 -1.04
C ASP A 67 -15.01 7.64 -0.90
N ALA A 68 -15.67 7.11 -1.92
CA ALA A 68 -17.12 6.94 -1.93
C ALA A 68 -17.65 6.06 -0.77
N VAL A 69 -16.81 5.18 -0.21
CA VAL A 69 -17.17 4.25 0.86
C VAL A 69 -16.48 4.55 2.21
N GLY A 70 -15.74 5.67 2.31
CA GLY A 70 -15.04 6.06 3.53
C GLY A 70 -13.67 6.70 3.28
N PRO A 71 -12.91 6.98 4.36
CA PRO A 71 -11.61 7.63 4.23
C PRO A 71 -10.61 6.78 3.47
N PHE A 72 -9.57 7.40 2.93
CA PHE A 72 -8.62 6.69 2.10
C PHE A 72 -7.73 5.76 2.92
N LYS A 73 -7.38 4.60 2.35
CA LYS A 73 -6.46 3.65 2.96
C LYS A 73 -5.40 3.18 1.97
N GLY A 74 -4.15 3.20 2.40
CA GLY A 74 -3.11 2.43 1.73
C GLY A 74 -1.68 2.81 2.08
N GLY A 75 -0.78 1.90 1.73
CA GLY A 75 0.61 1.93 2.19
C GLY A 75 1.48 3.03 1.58
N ILE A 76 2.66 3.22 2.15
CA ILE A 76 3.73 4.08 1.64
C ILE A 76 4.91 3.20 1.24
N ARG A 77 5.37 3.32 -0.01
CA ARG A 77 6.51 2.57 -0.54
C ARG A 77 7.75 3.44 -0.63
N TYR A 78 8.88 2.94 -0.15
CA TYR A 78 10.19 3.54 -0.41
C TYR A 78 10.91 2.68 -1.43
N HIS A 79 11.17 3.21 -2.63
CA HIS A 79 11.86 2.46 -3.68
C HIS A 79 12.42 3.39 -4.76
N TRP A 80 13.56 3.04 -5.35
CA TRP A 80 14.23 3.87 -6.35
C TRP A 80 13.45 3.98 -7.66
N ASN A 81 12.61 2.99 -7.96
CA ASN A 81 11.73 2.96 -9.13
C ASN A 81 10.29 3.45 -8.86
N VAL A 82 9.99 4.05 -7.70
CA VAL A 82 8.66 4.64 -7.49
C VAL A 82 8.38 5.64 -8.61
N SER A 83 7.20 5.53 -9.24
CA SER A 83 6.70 6.48 -10.22
C SER A 83 5.26 6.86 -9.88
N LEU A 84 4.80 8.02 -10.36
CA LEU A 84 3.43 8.46 -10.13
C LEU A 84 2.40 7.45 -10.67
N ASP A 85 2.63 6.87 -11.85
CA ASP A 85 1.74 5.86 -12.44
C ASP A 85 1.66 4.57 -11.63
N GLU A 86 2.78 4.12 -11.05
CA GLU A 86 2.75 3.00 -10.11
C GLU A 86 1.87 3.33 -8.89
N VAL A 87 2.03 4.52 -8.31
CA VAL A 87 1.27 4.96 -7.13
C VAL A 87 -0.23 5.10 -7.46
N ARG A 88 -0.57 5.63 -8.65
CA ARG A 88 -1.95 5.66 -9.17
C ARG A 88 -2.55 4.26 -9.25
N ALA A 89 -1.87 3.33 -9.91
CA ALA A 89 -2.34 1.96 -10.07
C ALA A 89 -2.55 1.25 -8.71
N LEU A 90 -1.59 1.38 -7.81
CA LEU A 90 -1.67 0.78 -6.47
C LEU A 90 -2.80 1.41 -5.63
N SER A 91 -3.06 2.71 -5.75
CA SER A 91 -4.18 3.37 -5.06
C SER A 91 -5.55 2.94 -5.61
N CYS A 92 -5.63 2.70 -6.92
CA CYS A 92 -6.78 2.10 -7.59
C CYS A 92 -7.06 0.70 -7.04
N TRP A 93 -6.06 -0.18 -7.00
CA TRP A 93 -6.25 -1.53 -6.42
C TRP A 93 -6.55 -1.53 -4.93
N MET A 94 -6.09 -0.53 -4.17
CA MET A 94 -6.53 -0.37 -2.77
C MET A 94 -8.02 -0.07 -2.66
N THR A 95 -8.59 0.73 -3.56
CA THR A 95 -10.03 1.00 -3.61
C THR A 95 -10.80 -0.30 -3.78
N TRP A 96 -10.43 -1.10 -4.80
CA TRP A 96 -11.13 -2.34 -5.11
C TRP A 96 -10.93 -3.41 -4.04
N LYS A 97 -9.73 -3.52 -3.48
CA LYS A 97 -9.45 -4.43 -2.37
C LYS A 97 -10.34 -4.12 -1.16
N CYS A 98 -10.47 -2.85 -0.78
CA CYS A 98 -11.31 -2.47 0.35
C CYS A 98 -12.80 -2.74 0.05
N ALA A 99 -13.28 -2.37 -1.14
CA ALA A 99 -14.66 -2.60 -1.56
C ALA A 99 -15.03 -4.09 -1.60
N VAL A 100 -14.18 -4.95 -2.19
CA VAL A 100 -14.40 -6.40 -2.27
C VAL A 100 -14.45 -7.05 -0.88
N MET A 101 -13.66 -6.53 0.07
CA MET A 101 -13.64 -7.03 1.44
C MET A 101 -14.73 -6.42 2.34
N GLY A 102 -15.57 -5.50 1.83
CA GLY A 102 -16.60 -4.82 2.62
C GLY A 102 -16.03 -3.92 3.73
N ILE A 103 -14.81 -3.42 3.56
CA ILE A 103 -14.16 -2.53 4.53
C ILE A 103 -14.52 -1.08 4.18
N PRO A 104 -14.95 -0.25 5.15
CA PRO A 104 -15.41 1.13 4.90
C PRO A 104 -14.23 2.09 4.64
N TYR A 105 -13.44 1.79 3.62
CA TYR A 105 -12.29 2.59 3.21
C TYR A 105 -12.25 2.75 1.69
N GLY A 106 -11.94 3.97 1.28
CA GLY A 106 -11.44 4.27 -0.05
C GLY A 106 -10.02 3.76 -0.28
N GLY A 107 -9.49 4.01 -1.48
CA GLY A 107 -8.12 3.62 -1.84
C GLY A 107 -7.15 4.80 -1.89
N ALA A 108 -6.00 4.66 -1.25
CA ALA A 108 -4.86 5.55 -1.43
C ALA A 108 -3.56 4.77 -1.59
N LYS A 109 -2.50 5.47 -2.03
CA LYS A 109 -1.14 4.97 -1.97
C LYS A 109 -0.18 6.15 -1.88
N GLY A 110 0.92 5.96 -1.17
CA GLY A 110 2.05 6.88 -1.19
C GLY A 110 3.33 6.19 -1.61
N GLY A 111 4.32 6.99 -1.97
CA GLY A 111 5.67 6.50 -2.13
C GLY A 111 6.70 7.62 -2.19
N VAL A 112 7.94 7.29 -1.90
CA VAL A 112 9.09 8.21 -1.99
C VAL A 112 10.13 7.57 -2.88
N ILE A 113 10.67 8.34 -3.83
CA ILE A 113 11.76 7.92 -4.71
C ILE A 113 13.06 7.99 -3.91
N CYS A 114 13.46 6.86 -3.33
CA CYS A 114 14.70 6.73 -2.56
C CYS A 114 15.22 5.29 -2.60
N ASN A 115 16.50 5.10 -2.24
CA ASN A 115 17.06 3.77 -2.01
C ASN A 115 17.35 3.58 -0.51
N PRO A 116 16.43 2.96 0.26
CA PRO A 116 16.62 2.76 1.69
C PRO A 116 17.84 1.92 2.07
N LYS A 117 18.39 1.16 1.11
CA LYS A 117 19.58 0.32 1.35
C LYS A 117 20.88 1.11 1.39
N GLU A 118 20.86 2.34 0.88
CA GLU A 118 22.01 3.25 0.82
C GLU A 118 21.86 4.40 1.81
N MET A 119 20.86 4.35 2.69
CA MET A 119 20.56 5.39 3.66
C MET A 119 20.79 4.88 5.06
N SER A 120 21.32 5.74 5.93
CA SER A 120 21.38 5.43 7.36
C SER A 120 19.99 5.44 7.98
N LYS A 121 19.89 4.92 9.20
CA LYS A 121 18.64 4.96 9.97
C LYS A 121 18.18 6.40 10.23
N ASP A 122 19.12 7.31 10.49
CA ASP A 122 18.84 8.70 10.81
C ASP A 122 18.38 9.47 9.56
N GLU A 123 18.99 9.21 8.41
CA GLU A 123 18.54 9.74 7.13
C GLU A 123 17.12 9.26 6.77
N LEU A 124 16.83 7.98 7.00
CA LEU A 124 15.49 7.41 6.82
C LEU A 124 14.47 8.04 7.77
N GLU A 125 14.84 8.28 9.03
CA GLU A 125 14.00 8.98 9.98
C GLU A 125 13.72 10.42 9.53
N HIS A 126 14.76 11.20 9.25
CA HIS A 126 14.63 12.60 8.80
C HIS A 126 13.78 12.71 7.53
N MET A 127 14.02 11.85 6.54
CA MET A 127 13.23 11.79 5.31
C MET A 127 11.78 11.44 5.61
N THR A 128 11.52 10.42 6.44
CA THR A 128 10.16 9.98 6.78
C THR A 128 9.38 11.08 7.51
N ARG A 129 10.01 11.74 8.48
CA ARG A 129 9.41 12.86 9.21
C ARG A 129 9.09 14.01 8.29
N ARG A 130 10.03 14.41 7.42
CA ARG A 130 9.77 15.49 6.47
C ARG A 130 8.65 15.14 5.50
N TYR A 131 8.65 13.93 4.94
CA TYR A 131 7.56 13.45 4.08
C TYR A 131 6.20 13.47 4.79
N ALA A 132 6.13 12.99 6.04
CA ALA A 132 4.92 13.02 6.85
C ALA A 132 4.38 14.45 7.04
N SER A 133 5.26 15.41 7.30
CA SER A 133 4.89 16.83 7.41
C SER A 133 4.32 17.38 6.10
N GLU A 134 4.93 17.06 4.95
CA GLU A 134 4.45 17.53 3.64
C GLU A 134 3.05 16.98 3.29
N ILE A 135 2.77 15.72 3.62
CA ILE A 135 1.46 15.11 3.34
C ILE A 135 0.42 15.32 4.46
N SER A 136 0.81 15.95 5.57
CA SER A 136 -0.03 16.16 6.76
C SER A 136 -1.35 16.90 6.48
N ILE A 137 -1.38 17.71 5.42
CA ILE A 137 -2.56 18.46 4.97
C ILE A 137 -3.69 17.56 4.46
N ILE A 138 -3.37 16.34 4.00
CA ILE A 138 -4.34 15.41 3.40
C ILE A 138 -4.49 14.09 4.15
N ILE A 139 -3.65 13.79 5.14
CA ILE A 139 -3.75 12.59 5.97
C ILE A 139 -4.38 12.85 7.34
N GLY A 140 -4.94 11.80 7.95
CA GLY A 140 -5.62 11.87 9.24
C GLY A 140 -6.53 10.66 9.46
N PRO A 141 -6.89 10.34 10.72
CA PRO A 141 -7.72 9.17 11.05
C PRO A 141 -9.06 9.10 10.30
N GLU A 142 -9.63 10.26 9.99
CA GLU A 142 -10.93 10.40 9.29
C GLU A 142 -10.77 10.83 7.83
N LYS A 143 -9.53 10.90 7.32
CA LYS A 143 -9.22 11.43 5.98
C LYS A 143 -8.50 10.40 5.14
N ASP A 144 -7.29 10.04 5.53
CA ASP A 144 -6.42 9.13 4.82
C ASP A 144 -5.41 8.53 5.80
N ILE A 145 -5.37 7.20 5.85
CA ILE A 145 -4.65 6.43 6.86
C ILE A 145 -3.54 5.61 6.17
N PRO A 146 -2.27 6.05 6.20
CA PRO A 146 -1.16 5.27 5.68
C PRO A 146 -0.91 3.91 6.36
N ALA A 147 -0.04 3.12 5.75
CA ALA A 147 0.40 1.79 6.21
C ALA A 147 1.81 1.46 5.68
N PRO A 148 2.42 0.36 6.15
CA PRO A 148 3.61 -0.21 5.52
C PRO A 148 3.35 -0.69 4.09
N ASP A 149 4.41 -0.68 3.29
CA ASP A 149 4.56 -1.31 1.98
C ASP A 149 6.05 -1.69 1.77
N VAL A 150 6.52 -1.85 0.52
CA VAL A 150 7.92 -2.20 0.24
C VAL A 150 8.87 -1.18 0.88
N TYR A 151 9.83 -1.72 1.64
CA TYR A 151 10.84 -1.00 2.43
C TYR A 151 10.30 0.04 3.42
N THR A 152 9.07 -0.16 3.91
CA THR A 152 8.55 0.53 5.10
C THR A 152 7.93 -0.49 6.06
N ASP A 153 7.89 -0.16 7.34
CA ASP A 153 7.59 -1.10 8.42
C ASP A 153 6.98 -0.39 9.64
N GLY A 154 6.92 -1.11 10.78
CA GLY A 154 6.45 -0.54 12.05
C GLY A 154 7.25 0.67 12.51
N GLN A 155 8.58 0.67 12.34
CA GLN A 155 9.41 1.81 12.71
C GLN A 155 9.07 3.04 11.86
N THR A 156 8.90 2.83 10.56
CA THR A 156 8.46 3.89 9.64
C THR A 156 7.12 4.48 10.07
N MET A 157 6.15 3.62 10.42
CA MET A 157 4.84 4.06 10.88
C MET A 157 4.91 4.77 12.24
N ALA A 158 5.82 4.39 13.12
CA ALA A 158 6.06 5.07 14.38
C ALA A 158 6.53 6.52 14.16
N TRP A 159 7.49 6.74 13.26
CA TRP A 159 7.96 8.09 12.91
C TRP A 159 6.87 8.97 12.29
N ILE A 160 6.03 8.40 11.41
CA ILE A 160 4.90 9.15 10.82
C ILE A 160 3.87 9.49 11.90
N MET A 161 3.49 8.54 12.74
CA MET A 161 2.52 8.75 13.82
C MET A 161 3.01 9.83 14.80
N ASP A 162 4.28 9.77 15.19
CA ASP A 162 4.91 10.75 16.06
C ASP A 162 4.92 12.14 15.43
N THR A 163 5.39 12.26 14.18
CA THR A 163 5.45 13.55 13.46
C THR A 163 4.09 14.22 13.37
N ILE A 164 3.04 13.46 13.03
CA ILE A 164 1.69 14.03 12.95
C ILE A 164 1.14 14.37 14.33
N SER A 165 1.40 13.54 15.34
CA SER A 165 0.95 13.80 16.72
C SER A 165 1.59 15.08 17.27
N MET A 166 2.89 15.26 17.06
CA MET A 166 3.62 16.47 17.46
C MET A 166 3.09 17.72 16.74
N ALA A 167 2.80 17.64 15.44
CA ALA A 167 2.21 18.74 14.70
C ALA A 167 0.76 19.07 15.14
N LYS A 168 0.03 18.10 15.68
CA LYS A 168 -1.34 18.28 16.20
C LYS A 168 -1.39 18.72 17.66
N GLY A 169 -0.31 18.52 18.42
CA GLY A 169 -0.25 18.84 19.85
C GLY A 169 -0.85 17.77 20.77
N PHE A 170 -1.19 16.58 20.25
CA PHE A 170 -1.68 15.44 21.03
C PHE A 170 -1.46 14.12 20.27
N ALA A 171 -1.49 12.99 20.97
CA ALA A 171 -1.29 11.68 20.36
C ALA A 171 -2.42 11.32 19.38
N VAL A 172 -2.08 10.97 18.14
CA VAL A 172 -3.04 10.56 17.10
C VAL A 172 -2.72 9.14 16.59
N PRO A 173 -2.90 8.07 17.38
CA PRO A 173 -2.53 6.71 16.96
C PRO A 173 -3.25 6.25 15.68
N GLY A 174 -4.48 6.73 15.44
CA GLY A 174 -5.30 6.35 14.29
C GLY A 174 -4.81 6.87 12.94
N VAL A 175 -3.81 7.75 12.88
CA VAL A 175 -3.36 8.34 11.62
C VAL A 175 -2.66 7.35 10.70
N VAL A 176 -2.08 6.28 11.25
CA VAL A 176 -1.45 5.20 10.47
C VAL A 176 -1.76 3.83 11.10
N THR A 177 -1.72 2.79 10.26
CA THR A 177 -1.82 1.37 10.70
C THR A 177 -0.49 0.65 10.52
N GLY A 178 -0.32 -0.53 11.12
CA GLY A 178 0.94 -1.28 11.03
C GLY A 178 2.03 -0.72 11.94
N LYS A 179 1.62 -0.09 13.04
CA LYS A 179 2.51 0.41 14.09
C LYS A 179 2.99 -0.73 15.01
N PRO A 180 4.09 -0.56 15.75
CA PRO A 180 4.46 -1.45 16.85
C PRO A 180 3.37 -1.54 17.91
N LEU A 181 3.29 -2.67 18.62
CA LEU A 181 2.30 -2.91 19.66
C LEU A 181 2.32 -1.82 20.76
N ALA A 182 3.52 -1.39 21.15
CA ALA A 182 3.73 -0.39 22.20
C ALA A 182 3.07 0.98 21.93
N ILE A 183 2.74 1.29 20.67
CA ILE A 183 2.11 2.56 20.28
C ILE A 183 0.76 2.36 19.57
N GLY A 184 0.03 1.31 19.94
CA GLY A 184 -1.31 1.02 19.40
C GLY A 184 -1.30 0.23 18.08
N GLY A 185 -0.31 -0.65 17.93
CA GLY A 185 -0.31 -1.71 16.91
C GLY A 185 -1.36 -2.79 17.20
N SER A 186 -1.63 -3.64 16.21
CA SER A 186 -2.54 -4.78 16.37
C SER A 186 -1.76 -6.09 16.37
N LEU A 187 -2.13 -7.01 17.26
CA LEU A 187 -1.67 -8.40 17.19
C LEU A 187 -2.10 -9.03 15.86
N GLY A 188 -1.31 -9.98 15.37
CA GLY A 188 -1.54 -10.70 14.10
C GLY A 188 -1.27 -9.89 12.83
N ARG A 189 -0.89 -8.60 12.94
CA ARG A 189 -0.67 -7.71 11.81
C ARG A 189 0.41 -8.20 10.84
N ASP A 190 1.47 -8.81 11.36
CA ASP A 190 2.66 -9.20 10.58
C ASP A 190 2.33 -10.34 9.61
N GLU A 191 1.57 -11.33 10.06
CA GLU A 191 1.17 -12.49 9.24
C GLU A 191 -0.18 -12.30 8.53
N ALA A 192 -0.93 -11.22 8.80
CA ALA A 192 -2.31 -11.04 8.30
C ALA A 192 -2.44 -11.21 6.78
N THR A 193 -1.52 -10.64 6.00
CA THR A 193 -1.54 -10.77 4.53
C THR A 193 -1.30 -12.21 4.08
N SER A 194 -0.33 -12.88 4.71
CA SER A 194 0.03 -14.27 4.40
C SER A 194 -1.07 -15.25 4.78
N ARG A 195 -1.70 -15.03 5.93
CA ARG A 195 -2.85 -15.78 6.42
C ARG A 195 -4.05 -15.62 5.50
N GLY A 196 -4.31 -14.40 5.01
CA GLY A 196 -5.31 -14.15 3.98
C GLY A 196 -5.05 -14.92 2.68
N LEU A 197 -3.79 -14.93 2.21
CA LEU A 197 -3.39 -15.71 1.02
C LEU A 197 -3.59 -17.22 1.24
N MET A 198 -3.19 -17.73 2.41
CA MET A 198 -3.42 -19.13 2.78
C MET A 198 -4.90 -19.48 2.78
N TYR A 199 -5.79 -18.62 3.31
CA TYR A 199 -7.24 -18.84 3.23
C TYR A 199 -7.74 -18.86 1.80
N ALA A 200 -7.28 -17.94 0.94
CA ALA A 200 -7.66 -17.92 -0.47
C ALA A 200 -7.24 -19.22 -1.20
N VAL A 201 -6.02 -19.69 -0.98
CA VAL A 201 -5.50 -20.96 -1.53
C VAL A 201 -6.32 -22.15 -1.03
N ARG A 202 -6.62 -22.20 0.27
CA ARG A 202 -7.46 -23.24 0.87
C ARG A 202 -8.85 -23.30 0.26
N GLU A 203 -9.52 -22.15 0.09
CA GLU A 203 -10.86 -22.13 -0.52
C GLU A 203 -10.81 -22.47 -2.02
N ALA A 204 -9.76 -22.06 -2.74
CA ALA A 204 -9.55 -22.45 -4.13
C ALA A 204 -9.34 -23.97 -4.27
N ALA A 205 -8.51 -24.57 -3.40
CA ALA A 205 -8.24 -26.01 -3.38
C ALA A 205 -9.51 -26.83 -3.14
N LYS A 206 -10.39 -26.38 -2.23
CA LYS A 206 -11.72 -27.01 -2.03
C LYS A 206 -12.56 -26.98 -3.30
N LYS A 207 -12.56 -25.87 -4.04
CA LYS A 207 -13.33 -25.73 -5.29
C LYS A 207 -12.79 -26.60 -6.43
N THR A 208 -11.48 -26.76 -6.51
CA THR A 208 -10.82 -27.60 -7.52
C THR A 208 -10.65 -29.06 -7.08
N LYS A 209 -11.07 -29.41 -5.86
CA LYS A 209 -10.88 -30.73 -5.23
C LYS A 209 -9.42 -31.15 -5.12
N LEU A 210 -8.50 -30.19 -5.01
CA LEU A 210 -7.09 -30.42 -4.74
C LEU A 210 -6.88 -30.64 -3.23
N SER A 211 -6.24 -31.74 -2.84
CA SER A 211 -5.77 -31.91 -1.47
C SER A 211 -4.54 -31.01 -1.25
N LEU A 212 -4.56 -30.17 -0.22
CA LEU A 212 -3.38 -29.40 0.17
C LEU A 212 -2.36 -30.25 0.95
N LYS A 213 -2.80 -31.33 1.59
CA LYS A 213 -1.89 -32.22 2.32
C LYS A 213 -0.95 -32.93 1.34
N GLY A 214 0.36 -32.71 1.51
CA GLY A 214 1.42 -33.22 0.64
C GLY A 214 1.52 -32.52 -0.71
N ALA A 215 0.88 -31.36 -0.88
CA ALA A 215 0.93 -30.61 -2.13
C ALA A 215 2.21 -29.77 -2.23
N THR A 216 2.88 -29.82 -3.37
CA THR A 216 4.05 -28.96 -3.61
C THR A 216 3.64 -27.49 -3.76
N VAL A 217 4.28 -26.61 -3.00
CA VAL A 217 4.07 -25.16 -3.05
C VAL A 217 5.35 -24.45 -3.50
N ALA A 218 5.26 -23.64 -4.55
CA ALA A 218 6.35 -22.77 -4.99
C ALA A 218 6.06 -21.32 -4.58
N VAL A 219 7.01 -20.65 -3.91
CA VAL A 219 6.87 -19.28 -3.42
C VAL A 219 7.93 -18.39 -4.08
N GLN A 220 7.50 -17.36 -4.78
CA GLN A 220 8.40 -16.34 -5.34
C GLN A 220 8.46 -15.12 -4.40
N GLY A 221 9.66 -14.83 -3.89
CA GLY A 221 9.91 -13.74 -2.95
C GLY A 221 9.72 -14.19 -1.49
N PHE A 222 10.75 -14.00 -0.66
CA PHE A 222 10.80 -14.54 0.72
C PHE A 222 10.92 -13.43 1.78
N GLY A 223 10.23 -12.31 1.55
CA GLY A 223 10.04 -11.26 2.57
C GLY A 223 8.88 -11.60 3.52
N ASN A 224 8.34 -10.58 4.21
CA ASN A 224 7.26 -10.73 5.20
C ASN A 224 6.10 -11.61 4.70
N VAL A 225 5.58 -11.37 3.48
CA VAL A 225 4.45 -12.14 2.96
C VAL A 225 4.83 -13.58 2.64
N GLY A 226 5.89 -13.78 1.85
CA GLY A 226 6.26 -15.11 1.34
C GLY A 226 6.74 -16.07 2.41
N MET A 227 7.56 -15.60 3.35
CA MET A 227 8.07 -16.41 4.46
C MET A 227 6.94 -16.88 5.38
N HIS A 228 6.08 -15.95 5.83
CA HIS A 228 4.94 -16.33 6.67
C HIS A 228 3.96 -17.23 5.90
N PHE A 229 3.75 -17.02 4.60
CA PHE A 229 2.87 -17.87 3.80
C PHE A 229 3.41 -19.29 3.68
N ALA A 230 4.70 -19.46 3.38
CA ALA A 230 5.34 -20.77 3.30
C ALA A 230 5.22 -21.55 4.62
N ARG A 231 5.48 -20.88 5.75
CA ARG A 231 5.30 -21.45 7.08
C ARG A 231 3.84 -21.86 7.35
N LEU A 232 2.88 -20.98 7.06
CA LEU A 232 1.45 -21.26 7.30
C LEU A 232 0.93 -22.42 6.44
N MET A 233 1.40 -22.53 5.19
CA MET A 233 1.05 -23.66 4.32
C MET A 233 1.59 -24.98 4.88
N HIS A 234 2.85 -24.99 5.32
CA HIS A 234 3.46 -26.18 5.93
C HIS A 234 2.78 -26.56 7.25
N ASP A 235 2.69 -25.62 8.19
CA ASP A 235 2.24 -25.89 9.56
C ASP A 235 0.73 -26.17 9.63
N GLU A 236 -0.10 -25.41 8.89
CA GLU A 236 -1.56 -25.48 9.03
C GLU A 236 -2.27 -26.27 7.91
N GLN A 237 -1.67 -26.37 6.71
CA GLN A 237 -2.29 -27.10 5.59
C GLN A 237 -1.59 -28.45 5.30
N GLY A 238 -0.43 -28.70 5.91
CA GLY A 238 0.33 -29.94 5.72
C GLY A 238 0.84 -30.12 4.29
N SER A 239 1.08 -29.02 3.58
CA SER A 239 1.66 -29.00 2.24
C SER A 239 3.14 -29.37 2.26
#